data_AF-A0A4J1U6S7-F1
#
_entry.id   AF-A0A4J1U6S7-F1
#
_cell.length_a   1.000
_cell.length_b   1.000
_cell.length_c   1.000
_cell.angle_alpha   90.00
_cell.angle_beta   90.00
_cell.angle_gamma   90.00
#
_symmetry.space_group_name_H-M   'P 1'
#
loop_
_entity.id
_entity.type
_entity.pdbx_description
1 polymer ?
#
loop_
_entity_poly.entity_id
_entity_poly.type
_entity_poly.pdbx_seq_one_letter_code
_entity_poly.pdbx_strand_id
1 'polypeptide(L)'
;MYIIQTAFTFSVYLFVLMQGVRMFVSELTNAFQGISNKLLPGSFPAVDVAASYGFGSPNAVLSGFTFGLIGQLITIVLLIVFKNPILIITGFVPVFFDNAAIAVYADKRGGWKAAVILSFISGVLQVALGALCVALLDLASYGGYHGNIDFEFPWLGFGYIFKYLGIVGYVLVCLFLLVIPQLQFAKAKDKEKYYNGEVQEEA
;
A
#
# COMPACT_ATOMS: atom_id res chain seq x y z
N MET A 1 0.02 -11.28 -32.67
CA MET A 1 0.28 -12.45 -31.81
C MET A 1 0.91 -12.07 -30.48
N TYR A 2 2.04 -11.34 -30.47
CA TYR A 2 2.76 -10.95 -29.23
C TYR A 2 1.87 -10.25 -28.18
N ILE A 3 1.13 -9.19 -28.55
CA ILE A 3 0.26 -8.44 -27.61
C ILE A 3 -0.76 -9.35 -26.91
N ILE A 4 -1.42 -10.22 -27.67
CA ILE A 4 -2.43 -11.16 -27.15
C ILE A 4 -1.78 -12.19 -26.22
N GLN A 5 -0.61 -12.72 -26.61
CA GLN A 5 0.14 -13.65 -25.79
C GLN A 5 0.57 -13.01 -24.46
N THR A 6 1.14 -11.81 -24.49
CA THR A 6 1.55 -11.09 -23.27
C THR A 6 0.36 -10.82 -22.34
N ALA A 7 -0.79 -10.41 -22.89
CA ALA A 7 -2.00 -10.18 -22.11
C ALA A 7 -2.51 -11.48 -21.43
N PHE A 8 -2.54 -12.61 -22.15
CA PHE A 8 -2.92 -13.88 -21.55
C PHE A 8 -1.91 -14.38 -20.52
N THR A 9 -0.61 -14.22 -20.79
CA THR A 9 0.45 -14.57 -19.83
C THR A 9 0.31 -13.78 -18.53
N PHE A 10 -0.05 -12.50 -18.59
CA PHE A 10 -0.36 -11.70 -17.39
C PHE A 10 -1.52 -12.31 -16.58
N SER A 11 -2.64 -12.65 -17.24
CA SER A 11 -3.78 -13.28 -16.57
C SER A 11 -3.43 -14.63 -15.93
N VAL A 12 -2.59 -15.44 -16.60
CA VAL A 12 -2.09 -16.71 -16.06
C VAL A 12 -1.26 -16.48 -14.80
N TYR A 13 -0.32 -15.53 -14.81
CA TYR A 13 0.50 -15.23 -13.63
C TYR A 13 -0.31 -14.65 -12.48
N LEU A 14 -1.30 -13.81 -12.78
CA LEU A 14 -2.21 -13.28 -11.77
C LEU A 14 -3.02 -14.40 -11.12
N PHE A 15 -3.52 -15.36 -11.91
CA PHE A 15 -4.19 -16.54 -11.37
C PHE A 15 -3.28 -17.38 -10.48
N VAL A 16 -2.06 -17.69 -10.94
CA VAL A 16 -1.07 -18.44 -10.15
C VAL A 16 -0.75 -17.72 -8.84
N LEU A 17 -0.57 -16.40 -8.88
CA LEU A 17 -0.30 -15.57 -7.71
C LEU A 17 -1.46 -15.65 -6.71
N MET A 18 -2.71 -15.47 -7.15
CA MET A 18 -3.87 -15.53 -6.25
C MET A 18 -4.03 -16.92 -5.60
N GLN A 19 -3.82 -18.00 -6.35
CA GLN A 19 -3.89 -19.36 -5.81
C GLN A 19 -2.76 -19.63 -4.80
N GLY A 20 -1.53 -19.26 -5.15
CA GLY A 20 -0.36 -19.46 -4.29
C GLY A 20 -0.46 -18.69 -2.98
N VAL A 21 -0.84 -17.40 -3.04
CA VAL A 21 -0.97 -16.58 -1.84
C VAL A 21 -2.10 -17.07 -0.95
N ARG A 22 -3.24 -17.48 -1.51
CA ARG A 22 -4.35 -18.03 -0.72
C ARG A 22 -3.93 -19.29 0.05
N MET A 23 -3.20 -20.19 -0.61
CA MET A 23 -2.66 -21.41 0.03
C MET A 23 -1.65 -21.07 1.12
N PHE A 24 -0.73 -20.13 0.85
CA PHE A 24 0.26 -19.71 1.83
C PHE A 24 -0.38 -19.09 3.08
N VAL A 25 -1.35 -18.20 2.89
CA VAL A 25 -2.03 -17.49 4.00
C VAL A 25 -2.85 -18.44 4.86
N SER A 26 -3.50 -19.46 4.27
CA SER A 26 -4.25 -20.45 5.05
C SER A 26 -3.34 -21.26 5.96
N GLU A 27 -2.20 -21.73 5.43
CA GLU A 27 -1.22 -22.49 6.22
C GLU A 27 -0.54 -21.61 7.27
N LEU A 28 -0.18 -20.38 6.91
CA LEU A 28 0.44 -19.45 7.85
C LEU A 28 -0.52 -19.10 9.00
N THR A 29 -1.79 -18.84 8.72
CA THR A 29 -2.79 -18.52 9.75
C THR A 29 -2.94 -19.68 10.75
N ASN A 30 -2.99 -20.92 10.26
CA ASN A 30 -3.05 -22.11 11.11
C ASN A 30 -1.78 -22.28 11.95
N ALA A 31 -0.60 -22.12 11.33
CA ALA A 31 0.68 -22.20 12.02
C ALA A 31 0.84 -21.10 13.10
N PHE A 32 0.35 -19.89 12.82
CA PHE A 32 0.46 -18.75 13.73
C PHE A 32 -0.40 -18.91 14.98
N GLN A 33 -1.44 -19.75 14.97
CA GLN A 33 -2.21 -20.04 16.18
C GLN A 33 -1.33 -20.65 17.29
N GLY A 34 -0.36 -21.49 16.93
CA GLY A 34 0.59 -22.04 17.91
C GLY A 34 1.48 -20.95 18.55
N ILE A 35 1.89 -19.96 17.77
CA ILE A 35 2.69 -18.82 18.23
C ILE A 35 1.84 -17.89 19.09
N SER A 36 0.63 -17.56 18.62
CA SER A 36 -0.29 -16.68 19.34
C SER A 36 -0.67 -17.27 20.70
N ASN A 37 -0.97 -18.58 20.75
CA ASN A 37 -1.38 -19.24 22.00
C ASN A 37 -0.26 -19.41 23.04
N LYS A 38 1.02 -19.44 22.63
CA LYS A 38 2.13 -19.82 23.52
C LYS A 38 3.19 -18.75 23.74
N LEU A 39 3.47 -17.93 22.74
CA LEU A 39 4.59 -16.97 22.76
C LEU A 39 4.11 -15.52 22.77
N LEU A 40 3.14 -15.18 21.91
CA LEU A 40 2.66 -13.80 21.73
C LEU A 40 1.12 -13.77 21.72
N PRO A 41 0.47 -13.86 22.90
CA PRO A 41 -0.99 -13.77 23.01
C PRO A 41 -1.55 -12.55 22.31
N GLY A 42 -2.60 -12.74 21.51
CA GLY A 42 -3.27 -11.66 20.77
C GLY A 42 -2.54 -11.15 19.53
N SER A 43 -1.42 -11.78 19.14
CA SER A 43 -0.74 -11.45 17.89
C SER A 43 -1.43 -12.08 16.68
N PHE A 44 -1.42 -11.35 15.56
CA PHE A 44 -1.81 -11.85 14.25
C PHE A 44 -0.68 -11.69 13.24
N PRO A 45 -0.56 -12.60 12.27
CA PRO A 45 0.43 -12.47 11.22
C PRO A 45 0.04 -11.33 10.25
N ALA A 46 0.93 -10.36 10.08
CA ALA A 46 0.87 -9.44 8.94
C ALA A 46 1.49 -10.13 7.72
N VAL A 47 0.72 -10.26 6.65
CA VAL A 47 1.10 -10.97 5.42
C VAL A 47 1.18 -10.02 4.22
N ASP A 48 1.71 -10.52 3.11
CA ASP A 48 1.78 -9.78 1.85
C ASP A 48 0.40 -9.30 1.40
N VAL A 49 0.35 -8.08 0.86
CA VAL A 49 -0.90 -7.42 0.46
C VAL A 49 -1.68 -8.21 -0.59
N ALA A 50 -1.02 -9.02 -1.42
CA ALA A 50 -1.67 -9.90 -2.38
C ALA A 50 -2.61 -10.93 -1.71
N ALA A 51 -2.46 -11.18 -0.41
CA ALA A 51 -3.39 -12.00 0.36
C ALA A 51 -4.80 -11.43 0.34
N SER A 52 -4.92 -10.09 0.28
CA SER A 52 -6.20 -9.41 0.24
C SER A 52 -6.95 -9.62 -1.08
N TYR A 53 -6.26 -9.95 -2.18
CA TYR A 53 -6.83 -9.96 -3.54
C TYR A 53 -7.92 -11.00 -3.72
N GLY A 54 -7.90 -12.08 -2.95
CA GLY A 54 -8.94 -13.11 -2.96
C GLY A 54 -10.24 -12.71 -2.25
N PHE A 55 -10.27 -11.56 -1.58
CA PHE A 55 -11.42 -11.11 -0.76
C PHE A 55 -12.23 -9.96 -1.38
N GLY A 56 -11.72 -9.32 -2.45
CA GLY A 56 -12.44 -8.29 -3.19
C GLY A 56 -13.36 -8.87 -4.27
N SER A 57 -14.10 -8.01 -4.98
CA SER A 57 -14.78 -8.47 -6.20
C SER A 57 -13.77 -8.99 -7.23
N PRO A 58 -14.15 -9.94 -8.10
CA PRO A 58 -13.23 -10.55 -9.08
C PRO A 58 -12.46 -9.56 -9.95
N ASN A 59 -13.02 -8.36 -10.15
CA ASN A 59 -12.45 -7.33 -11.01
C ASN A 59 -11.78 -6.18 -10.24
N ALA A 60 -11.82 -6.17 -8.90
CA ALA A 60 -11.28 -5.07 -8.10
C ALA A 60 -9.78 -4.87 -8.34
N VAL A 61 -9.00 -5.94 -8.30
CA VAL A 61 -7.53 -5.94 -8.52
C VAL A 61 -7.18 -5.34 -9.88
N LEU A 62 -7.81 -5.85 -10.95
CA LEU A 62 -7.55 -5.41 -12.32
C LEU A 62 -7.97 -3.95 -12.55
N SER A 63 -9.10 -3.57 -11.96
CA SER A 63 -9.61 -2.20 -12.03
C SER A 63 -8.67 -1.25 -11.28
N GLY A 64 -8.21 -1.62 -10.08
CA GLY A 64 -7.23 -0.87 -9.32
C GLY A 64 -5.95 -0.60 -10.10
N PHE A 65 -5.34 -1.67 -10.61
CA PHE A 65 -4.17 -1.56 -11.49
C PHE A 65 -4.41 -0.63 -12.68
N THR A 66 -5.52 -0.81 -13.40
CA THR A 66 -5.80 -0.05 -14.63
C THR A 66 -5.98 1.44 -14.35
N PHE A 67 -6.80 1.80 -13.37
CA PHE A 67 -7.09 3.21 -13.06
C PHE A 67 -5.94 3.88 -12.32
N GLY A 68 -5.20 3.15 -11.48
CA GLY A 68 -3.94 3.61 -10.91
C GLY A 68 -2.90 3.91 -11.98
N LEU A 69 -2.72 2.99 -12.95
CA LEU A 69 -1.82 3.21 -14.10
C LEU A 69 -2.23 4.44 -14.91
N ILE A 70 -3.53 4.61 -15.21
CA ILE A 70 -4.03 5.80 -15.92
C ILE A 70 -3.67 7.08 -15.15
N GLY A 71 -3.90 7.10 -13.82
CA GLY A 71 -3.51 8.22 -12.96
C GLY A 71 -2.01 8.52 -13.02
N GLN A 72 -1.16 7.49 -12.91
CA GLN A 72 0.28 7.65 -13.01
C GLN A 72 0.73 8.20 -14.37
N LEU A 73 0.22 7.62 -15.48
CA LEU A 73 0.59 8.05 -16.83
C LEU A 73 0.20 9.50 -17.10
N ILE A 74 -1.00 9.91 -16.68
CA ILE A 74 -1.43 11.31 -16.79
C ILE A 74 -0.47 12.22 -16.02
N THR A 75 -0.13 11.89 -14.78
CA THR A 75 0.78 12.71 -13.98
C THR A 75 2.18 12.78 -14.59
N ILE A 76 2.72 11.67 -15.12
CA ILE A 76 4.02 11.66 -15.82
C ILE A 76 4.00 12.60 -17.03
N VAL A 77 2.93 12.56 -17.83
CA VAL A 77 2.76 13.49 -18.97
C VAL A 77 2.72 14.94 -18.48
N LEU A 78 2.02 15.22 -17.38
CA LEU A 78 2.00 16.56 -16.78
C LEU A 78 3.41 17.00 -16.33
N LEU A 79 4.20 16.12 -15.71
CA LEU A 79 5.59 16.43 -15.34
C LEU A 79 6.43 16.82 -16.56
N ILE A 80 6.25 16.14 -17.69
CA ILE A 80 6.94 16.46 -18.96
C ILE A 80 6.48 17.81 -19.51
N VAL A 81 5.16 18.04 -19.59
CA VAL A 81 4.56 19.28 -20.13
C VAL A 81 5.01 20.50 -19.32
N PHE A 82 5.05 20.37 -17.99
CA PHE A 82 5.50 21.43 -17.09
C PHE A 82 7.02 21.48 -16.92
N LYS A 83 7.79 20.67 -17.65
CA LYS A 83 9.27 20.64 -17.61
C LYS A 83 9.82 20.47 -16.19
N ASN A 84 9.20 19.58 -15.42
CA ASN A 84 9.67 19.29 -14.06
C ASN A 84 11.11 18.76 -14.11
N PRO A 85 12.03 19.26 -13.25
CA PRO A 85 13.42 18.77 -13.20
C PRO A 85 13.53 17.29 -12.82
N ILE A 86 12.49 16.73 -12.18
CA ILE A 86 12.41 15.33 -11.78
C ILE A 86 11.34 14.65 -12.62
N LEU A 87 11.79 13.65 -13.38
CA LEU A 87 10.92 12.77 -14.14
C LEU A 87 10.85 11.42 -13.43
N ILE A 88 9.63 10.99 -13.12
CA ILE A 88 9.38 9.68 -12.54
C ILE A 88 9.11 8.68 -13.65
N ILE A 89 9.82 7.55 -13.63
CA ILE A 89 9.54 6.39 -14.46
C ILE A 89 8.78 5.39 -13.60
N THR A 90 7.57 5.05 -14.04
CA THR A 90 6.71 4.15 -13.29
C THR A 90 7.22 2.71 -13.31
N GLY A 91 7.31 2.10 -12.13
CA GLY A 91 7.60 0.68 -11.96
C GLY A 91 6.32 -0.13 -11.85
N PHE A 92 6.31 -1.34 -12.40
CA PHE A 92 5.12 -2.21 -12.36
C PHE A 92 4.66 -2.54 -10.93
N VAL A 93 5.60 -2.78 -10.01
CA VAL A 93 5.29 -3.20 -8.64
C VAL A 93 4.40 -2.19 -7.90
N PRO A 94 4.78 -0.91 -7.72
CA PRO A 94 3.94 0.06 -7.03
C PRO A 94 2.63 0.37 -7.77
N VAL A 95 2.63 0.33 -9.10
CA VAL A 95 1.39 0.53 -9.87
C VAL A 95 0.40 -0.60 -9.61
N PHE A 96 0.88 -1.84 -9.67
CA PHE A 96 0.01 -3.00 -9.56
C PHE A 96 -0.38 -3.26 -8.12
N PHE A 97 0.60 -3.44 -7.22
CA PHE A 97 0.31 -3.95 -5.89
C PHE A 97 -0.45 -2.96 -5.01
N ASP A 98 -0.01 -1.71 -4.96
CA ASP A 98 -0.67 -0.71 -4.11
C ASP A 98 -2.08 -0.39 -4.61
N ASN A 99 -2.23 -0.13 -5.91
CA ASN A 99 -3.54 0.24 -6.45
C ASN A 99 -4.51 -0.94 -6.48
N ALA A 100 -4.04 -2.18 -6.66
CA ALA A 100 -4.88 -3.37 -6.49
C ALA A 100 -5.37 -3.51 -5.04
N ALA A 101 -4.49 -3.32 -4.06
CA ALA A 101 -4.85 -3.36 -2.65
C ALA A 101 -5.88 -2.28 -2.30
N ILE A 102 -5.60 -1.03 -2.67
CA ILE A 102 -6.51 0.11 -2.47
C ILE A 102 -7.88 -0.20 -3.09
N ALA A 103 -7.91 -0.71 -4.32
CA ALA A 103 -9.16 -1.09 -4.98
C ALA A 103 -9.92 -2.17 -4.23
N VAL A 104 -9.26 -3.22 -3.72
CA VAL A 104 -9.93 -4.29 -2.96
C VAL A 104 -10.61 -3.74 -1.69
N TYR A 105 -9.92 -2.90 -0.93
CA TYR A 105 -10.49 -2.31 0.28
C TYR A 105 -11.55 -1.25 -0.03
N ALA A 106 -11.33 -0.43 -1.06
CA ALA A 106 -12.28 0.58 -1.52
C ALA A 106 -13.56 -0.04 -2.08
N ASP A 107 -13.45 -1.12 -2.85
CA ASP A 107 -14.58 -1.87 -3.39
C ASP A 107 -15.45 -2.44 -2.27
N LYS A 108 -14.83 -3.03 -1.24
CA LYS A 108 -15.54 -3.55 -0.08
C LYS A 108 -16.34 -2.48 0.67
N ARG A 109 -15.84 -1.25 0.75
CA ARG A 109 -16.46 -0.16 1.53
C ARG A 109 -17.39 0.74 0.73
N GLY A 110 -17.09 0.98 -0.55
CA GLY A 110 -17.76 1.97 -1.39
C GLY A 110 -18.09 1.47 -2.80
N GLY A 111 -17.92 0.17 -3.06
CA GLY A 111 -18.18 -0.46 -4.34
C GLY A 111 -17.21 -0.02 -5.46
N TRP A 112 -17.55 -0.41 -6.68
CA TRP A 112 -16.70 -0.23 -7.84
C TRP A 112 -16.31 1.23 -8.12
N LYS A 113 -17.19 2.20 -7.83
CA LYS A 113 -16.90 3.63 -8.02
C LYS A 113 -15.76 4.08 -7.11
N ALA A 114 -15.79 3.67 -5.84
CA ALA A 114 -14.73 3.99 -4.90
C ALA A 114 -13.42 3.32 -5.31
N ALA A 115 -13.46 2.06 -5.75
CA ALA A 115 -12.28 1.35 -6.24
C ALA A 115 -11.60 2.08 -7.40
N VAL A 116 -12.37 2.53 -8.39
CA VAL A 116 -11.86 3.28 -9.55
C VAL A 116 -11.28 4.64 -9.14
N ILE A 117 -12.05 5.44 -8.41
CA ILE A 117 -11.66 6.82 -8.05
C ILE A 117 -10.44 6.81 -7.13
N LEU A 118 -10.43 5.99 -6.09
CA LEU A 118 -9.34 5.97 -5.12
C LEU A 118 -8.06 5.40 -5.71
N SER A 119 -8.15 4.40 -6.61
CA SER A 119 -6.96 3.90 -7.31
C SER A 119 -6.39 4.94 -8.27
N PHE A 120 -7.24 5.68 -8.98
CA PHE A 120 -6.80 6.79 -9.81
C PHE A 120 -6.09 7.88 -9.00
N ILE A 121 -6.71 8.32 -7.88
CA ILE A 121 -6.12 9.32 -6.98
C ILE A 121 -4.79 8.81 -6.42
N SER A 122 -4.73 7.55 -6.00
CA SER A 122 -3.50 6.90 -5.56
C SER A 122 -2.42 7.01 -6.63
N GLY A 123 -2.68 6.57 -7.87
CA GLY A 123 -1.71 6.71 -8.96
C GLY A 123 -1.24 8.15 -9.19
N VAL A 124 -2.14 9.13 -9.13
CA VAL A 124 -1.75 10.55 -9.23
C VAL A 124 -0.82 10.96 -8.09
N LEU A 125 -1.19 10.62 -6.85
CA LEU A 125 -0.41 10.93 -5.67
C LEU A 125 0.95 10.23 -5.68
N GLN A 126 1.00 8.98 -6.16
CA GLN A 126 2.24 8.23 -6.20
C GLN A 126 3.30 8.99 -7.03
N VAL A 127 2.98 9.33 -8.26
CA VAL A 127 3.90 10.07 -9.12
C VAL A 127 4.17 11.50 -8.61
N ALA A 128 3.12 12.23 -8.21
CA ALA A 128 3.26 13.63 -7.83
C ALA A 128 4.07 13.80 -6.53
N LEU A 129 3.73 13.03 -5.50
CA LEU A 129 4.43 13.08 -4.22
C LEU A 129 5.76 12.34 -4.27
N GLY A 130 5.90 11.30 -5.09
CA GLY A 130 7.18 10.65 -5.37
C GLY A 130 8.20 11.62 -5.98
N ALA A 131 7.80 12.46 -6.93
CA ALA A 131 8.66 13.52 -7.45
C ALA A 131 9.10 14.51 -6.36
N LEU A 132 8.18 14.88 -5.46
CA LEU A 132 8.50 15.73 -4.31
C LEU A 132 9.44 15.03 -3.31
N CYS A 133 9.25 13.74 -3.04
CA CYS A 133 10.13 12.96 -2.17
C CYS A 133 11.54 12.87 -2.75
N VAL A 134 11.65 12.61 -4.05
CA VAL A 134 12.94 12.56 -4.75
C VAL A 134 13.65 13.92 -4.69
N ALA A 135 12.92 15.02 -4.86
CA ALA A 135 13.46 16.38 -4.74
C ALA A 135 13.92 16.67 -3.32
N LEU A 136 13.06 16.36 -2.35
CA LEU A 136 13.27 16.65 -0.94
C LEU A 136 14.46 15.87 -0.40
N LEU A 137 14.64 14.61 -0.79
CA LEU A 137 15.67 13.73 -0.28
C LEU A 137 16.91 13.66 -1.18
N ASP A 138 16.98 14.48 -2.24
CA ASP A 138 18.09 14.52 -3.20
C ASP A 138 18.39 13.16 -3.86
N LEU A 139 17.34 12.35 -4.06
CA LEU A 139 17.46 10.95 -4.52
C LEU A 139 17.63 10.80 -6.03
N ALA A 140 17.54 11.89 -6.80
CA ALA A 140 17.63 11.84 -8.26
C ALA A 140 18.96 11.24 -8.75
N SER A 141 20.06 11.49 -8.03
CA SER A 141 21.39 10.95 -8.34
C SER A 141 21.51 9.45 -8.08
N TYR A 142 20.64 8.88 -7.24
CA TYR A 142 20.62 7.46 -6.89
C TYR A 142 19.73 6.62 -7.82
N GLY A 143 19.00 7.27 -8.73
CA GLY A 143 18.29 6.61 -9.83
C GLY A 143 16.95 5.96 -9.46
N GLY A 144 16.46 6.06 -8.23
CA GLY A 144 15.18 5.46 -7.86
C GLY A 144 14.63 5.86 -6.49
N TYR A 145 13.32 5.70 -6.35
CA TYR A 145 12.56 5.80 -5.11
C TYR A 145 11.54 4.66 -5.04
N HIS A 146 11.00 4.36 -3.86
CA HIS A 146 10.12 3.18 -3.68
C HIS A 146 8.88 3.19 -4.57
N GLY A 147 8.23 4.34 -4.74
CA GLY A 147 7.05 4.45 -5.59
C GLY A 147 5.75 3.99 -4.92
N ASN A 148 5.83 3.44 -3.70
CA ASN A 148 4.67 2.96 -2.97
C ASN A 148 3.96 4.12 -2.24
N ILE A 149 2.64 4.07 -2.17
CA ILE A 149 1.80 5.17 -1.67
C ILE A 149 2.14 5.57 -0.22
N ASP A 150 2.47 4.59 0.64
CA ASP A 150 2.87 4.85 2.03
C ASP A 150 4.27 5.48 2.12
N PHE A 151 5.12 5.26 1.12
CA PHE A 151 6.39 5.97 1.01
C PHE A 151 6.23 7.35 0.38
N GLU A 152 5.13 7.64 -0.29
CA GLU A 152 4.96 8.93 -0.97
C GLU A 152 4.07 9.89 -0.18
N PHE A 153 3.07 9.37 0.54
CA PHE A 153 2.13 10.20 1.27
C PHE A 153 2.61 10.54 2.70
N PRO A 154 2.64 9.61 3.68
CA PRO A 154 3.10 9.96 5.03
C PRO A 154 4.61 10.18 5.07
N TRP A 155 5.39 9.44 4.28
CA TRP A 155 6.86 9.55 4.30
C TRP A 155 7.37 10.87 3.71
N LEU A 156 6.61 11.57 2.87
CA LEU A 156 6.96 12.92 2.45
C LEU A 156 7.04 13.87 3.66
N GLY A 157 6.05 13.80 4.54
CA GLY A 157 6.03 14.59 5.77
C GLY A 157 7.16 14.22 6.73
N PHE A 158 7.42 12.92 6.89
CA PHE A 158 8.53 12.46 7.74
C PHE A 158 9.89 12.78 7.15
N GLY A 159 10.07 12.63 5.84
CA GLY A 159 11.28 12.99 5.12
C GLY A 159 11.61 14.48 5.26
N TYR A 160 10.59 15.35 5.28
CA TYR A 160 10.77 16.77 5.56
C TYR A 160 11.31 16.98 6.97
N ILE A 161 10.69 16.35 7.96
CA ILE A 161 11.13 16.41 9.36
C ILE A 161 12.58 15.90 9.52
N PHE A 162 12.93 14.81 8.86
CA PHE A 162 14.29 14.24 8.90
C PHE A 162 15.33 15.20 8.29
N LYS A 163 15.02 15.83 7.16
CA LYS A 163 15.95 16.73 6.47
C LYS A 163 16.26 18.00 7.30
N TYR A 164 15.25 18.58 7.96
CA TYR A 164 15.42 19.86 8.66
C TYR A 164 15.75 19.73 10.16
N LEU A 165 15.28 18.68 10.84
CA LEU A 165 15.51 18.47 12.27
C LEU A 165 16.53 17.36 12.57
N GLY A 166 17.05 16.68 11.53
CA GLY A 166 18.05 15.63 11.67
C GLY A 166 17.60 14.52 12.63
N ILE A 167 18.50 14.17 13.57
CA ILE A 167 18.25 13.13 14.58
C ILE A 167 17.05 13.46 15.48
N VAL A 168 16.85 14.75 15.81
CA VAL A 168 15.69 15.17 16.62
C VAL A 168 14.40 14.87 15.87
N GLY A 169 14.37 15.18 14.57
CA GLY A 169 13.24 14.85 13.70
C GLY A 169 12.95 13.36 13.63
N TYR A 170 14.01 12.55 13.49
CA TYR A 170 13.89 11.10 13.51
C TYR A 170 13.24 10.57 14.79
N VAL A 171 13.75 11.01 15.95
CA VAL A 171 13.19 10.63 17.26
C VAL A 171 11.73 11.06 17.40
N LEU A 172 11.37 12.27 16.94
CA LEU A 172 9.99 12.76 16.98
C LEU A 172 9.04 11.90 16.15
N VAL A 173 9.43 11.48 14.95
CA VAL A 173 8.61 10.57 14.12
C VAL A 173 8.48 9.20 14.77
N CYS A 174 9.56 8.65 15.34
CA CYS A 174 9.49 7.39 16.08
C CYS A 174 8.51 7.49 17.26
N LEU A 175 8.59 8.56 18.05
CA LEU A 175 7.65 8.80 19.15
C LEU A 175 6.22 8.95 18.64
N PHE A 176 6.00 9.70 17.56
CA PHE A 176 4.69 9.84 16.94
C PHE A 176 4.10 8.47 16.53
N LEU A 177 4.87 7.62 15.86
CA LEU A 177 4.44 6.28 15.46
C LEU A 177 4.15 5.37 16.66
N LEU A 178 4.93 5.47 17.74
CA LEU A 178 4.69 4.74 18.98
C LEU A 178 3.46 5.24 19.75
N VAL A 179 3.07 6.51 19.60
CA VAL A 179 1.87 7.08 20.21
C VAL A 179 0.60 6.53 19.59
N ILE A 180 0.59 6.21 18.29
CA ILE A 180 -0.59 5.68 17.57
C ILE A 180 -1.20 4.45 18.27
N PRO A 181 -0.47 3.35 18.54
CA PRO A 181 -1.05 2.19 19.22
C PRO A 181 -1.48 2.50 20.66
N GLN A 182 -0.80 3.41 21.36
CA GLN A 182 -1.20 3.83 22.71
C GLN A 182 -2.55 4.57 22.69
N LEU A 183 -2.76 5.44 21.70
CA LEU A 183 -4.04 6.12 21.51
C LEU A 183 -5.16 5.16 21.08
N GLN A 184 -4.86 4.18 20.24
CA GLN A 184 -5.80 3.13 19.88
C GLN A 184 -6.23 2.30 21.10
N PHE A 185 -5.27 1.89 21.93
CA PHE A 185 -5.53 1.18 23.18
C PHE A 185 -6.34 2.03 24.17
N ALA A 186 -5.99 3.31 24.33
CA ALA A 186 -6.72 4.22 25.23
C ALA A 186 -8.18 4.46 24.79
N LYS A 187 -8.46 4.42 23.48
CA LYS A 187 -9.78 4.56 22.90
C LYS A 187 -10.55 3.25 22.74
N ALA A 188 -9.91 2.10 22.99
CA ALA A 188 -10.56 0.81 22.87
C ALA A 188 -11.72 0.71 23.88
N LYS A 189 -12.92 0.36 23.38
CA LYS A 189 -14.10 0.16 24.23
C LYS A 189 -13.89 -0.97 25.23
N ASP A 190 -13.19 -2.01 24.78
CA ASP A 190 -12.81 -3.17 25.56
C ASP A 190 -11.30 -3.36 25.46
N LYS A 191 -10.62 -3.14 26.59
CA LYS A 191 -9.16 -3.21 26.68
C LYS A 191 -8.65 -4.64 26.61
N GLU A 192 -9.40 -5.60 27.15
CA GLU A 192 -8.99 -7.01 27.09
C GLU A 192 -9.13 -7.54 25.67
N LYS A 193 -10.23 -7.22 24.98
CA LYS A 193 -10.38 -7.57 23.56
C LYS A 193 -9.30 -6.94 22.69
N TYR A 194 -8.94 -5.67 22.92
CA TYR A 194 -7.83 -5.04 22.18
C TYR A 194 -6.50 -5.76 22.43
N TYR A 195 -6.19 -6.12 23.68
CA TYR A 195 -4.96 -6.85 24.02
C TYR A 195 -4.94 -8.26 23.42
N ASN A 196 -6.09 -8.93 23.40
CA ASN A 196 -6.26 -10.24 22.79
C ASN A 196 -6.39 -10.17 21.26
N GLY A 197 -6.40 -8.96 20.69
CA GLY A 197 -6.51 -8.75 19.26
C GLY A 197 -7.89 -9.06 18.66
N GLU A 198 -8.91 -9.23 19.48
CA GLU A 198 -10.25 -9.57 19.02
C GLU A 198 -10.92 -8.40 18.28
N VAL A 199 -11.74 -8.71 17.27
CA VAL A 199 -12.48 -7.71 16.50
C VAL A 199 -13.43 -6.96 17.44
N GLN A 200 -13.27 -5.64 17.52
CA GLN A 200 -14.21 -4.80 18.27
C GLN A 200 -15.53 -4.75 17.51
N GLU A 201 -16.63 -5.13 18.16
CA GLU A 201 -17.97 -5.05 17.55
C GLU A 201 -18.29 -3.58 17.21
N GLU A 202 -18.54 -3.33 15.91
CA GLU A 202 -19.13 -2.07 15.45
C GLU A 202 -20.61 -2.05 15.86
N ALA A 203 -21.04 -0.93 16.44
CA ALA A 203 -22.44 -0.73 16.86
C ALA A 203 -23.29 -0.24 15.69
#